data_AF-A0AA36CXY3-F1
#
_entry.id   AF-A0AA36CXY3-F1
#
_cell.length_a   1.000
_cell.length_b   1.000
_cell.length_c   1.000
_cell.angle_alpha   90.00
_cell.angle_beta   90.00
_cell.angle_gamma   90.00
#
_symmetry.space_group_name_H-M   'P 1'
#
loop_
_entity.id
_entity.type
_entity.pdbx_description
1 polymer ?
#
loop_
_entity_poly.entity_id
_entity_poly.type
_entity_poly.pdbx_seq_one_letter_code
_entity_poly.pdbx_strand_id
1 'polypeptide(L)'
;MFRNFANLAIGNGTRCFATSTQAKTGTPAAKPIRKAAVSAYNLYVKEQLEQHREANEASKDLLKKSAGQWKMLDAAKKEVYAQRARELTEERRRAQENMSPAEREEALNKKHEKAERQFKKQVREEREKSGYPKHPGGPYALFVKDVAAEAHKEGQKGDFATYKAKWAELKPADKKKYTKLAAEEYAKYTAKMKEWKEKSHEPSASSASN
;
A
#
# COMPACT_ATOMS: atom_id res chain seq x y z
N MET A 1 0.03 54.14 6.58
CA MET A 1 -0.24 55.21 5.61
C MET A 1 0.54 54.91 4.33
N PHE A 2 -0.18 54.85 3.20
CA PHE A 2 0.16 55.07 1.78
C PHE A 2 1.60 54.80 1.28
N ARG A 3 1.86 53.79 0.44
CA ARG A 3 1.70 53.66 -1.04
C ARG A 3 2.48 54.70 -1.87
N ASN A 4 3.41 54.21 -2.71
CA ASN A 4 3.66 54.56 -4.13
C ASN A 4 4.84 53.67 -4.62
N PHE A 5 4.67 52.62 -5.42
CA PHE A 5 4.37 52.56 -6.87
C PHE A 5 5.27 53.43 -7.75
N ALA A 6 6.25 52.79 -8.38
CA ALA A 6 6.88 53.25 -9.61
C ALA A 6 6.88 52.09 -10.62
N ASN A 7 6.24 52.36 -11.76
CA ASN A 7 6.12 51.50 -12.93
C ASN A 7 7.47 51.23 -13.58
N LEU A 8 7.67 50.02 -14.08
CA LEU A 8 8.45 49.81 -15.29
C LEU A 8 7.75 48.76 -16.16
N ALA A 9 7.16 49.25 -17.25
CA ALA A 9 6.58 48.44 -18.31
C ALA A 9 7.70 48.03 -19.28
N ILE A 10 7.82 46.73 -19.54
CA ILE A 10 8.38 46.23 -20.80
C ILE A 10 7.47 45.07 -21.23
N GLY A 11 6.71 45.32 -22.28
CA GLY A 11 5.92 44.31 -22.95
C GLY A 11 6.82 43.34 -23.70
N ASN A 12 6.36 42.10 -23.83
CA ASN A 12 6.55 41.31 -25.04
C ASN A 12 5.35 40.38 -25.19
N GLY A 13 4.60 40.63 -26.25
CA GLY A 13 3.41 39.87 -26.62
C GLY A 13 3.75 38.42 -26.91
N THR A 14 3.07 37.52 -26.20
CA THR A 14 2.92 36.14 -26.65
C THR A 14 1.45 35.95 -26.97
N ARG A 15 1.16 35.71 -28.25
CA ARG A 15 -0.18 35.44 -28.77
C ARG A 15 -0.74 34.21 -28.07
N CYS A 16 -1.77 34.38 -27.25
CA CYS A 16 -2.59 33.27 -26.77
C CYS A 16 -3.43 32.74 -27.93
N PHE A 17 -2.99 31.67 -28.58
CA PHE A 17 -3.87 30.84 -29.41
C PHE A 17 -4.81 30.07 -28.47
N ALA A 18 -5.97 30.65 -28.19
CA ALA A 18 -7.08 29.96 -27.54
C ALA A 18 -7.67 28.95 -28.53
N THR A 19 -7.13 27.73 -28.54
CA THR A 19 -7.86 26.59 -29.09
C THR A 19 -8.87 26.16 -28.03
N SER A 20 -10.15 26.49 -28.30
CA SER A 20 -11.29 25.95 -27.58
C SER A 20 -11.30 24.43 -27.75
N THR A 21 -10.62 23.74 -26.84
CA THR A 21 -10.74 22.30 -26.71
C THR A 21 -12.00 22.09 -25.90
N GLN A 22 -13.11 21.76 -26.57
CA GLN A 22 -14.31 21.30 -25.89
C GLN A 22 -13.91 20.12 -24.99
N ALA A 23 -13.91 20.34 -23.68
CA ALA A 23 -13.77 19.29 -22.71
C ALA A 23 -14.94 18.34 -22.92
N LYS A 24 -14.67 17.15 -23.47
CA LYS A 24 -15.59 16.02 -23.42
C LYS A 24 -15.74 15.63 -21.94
N THR A 25 -16.61 16.31 -21.22
CA THR A 25 -17.12 15.91 -19.91
C THR A 25 -18.10 14.76 -20.10
N GLY A 26 -17.60 13.66 -20.66
CA GLY A 26 -18.22 12.36 -20.55
C GLY A 26 -17.33 11.54 -19.65
N THR A 27 -17.46 11.69 -18.33
CA THR A 27 -17.02 10.61 -17.44
C THR A 27 -17.81 9.39 -17.90
N PRO A 28 -17.18 8.35 -18.49
CA PRO A 28 -17.93 7.16 -18.86
C PRO A 28 -18.54 6.63 -17.57
N ALA A 29 -19.87 6.49 -17.56
CA ALA A 29 -20.60 5.92 -16.44
C ALA A 29 -19.80 4.71 -15.93
N ALA A 30 -19.37 4.78 -14.66
CA ALA A 30 -18.51 3.77 -14.09
C ALA A 30 -19.17 2.42 -14.33
N LYS A 31 -18.54 1.58 -15.16
CA LYS A 31 -19.10 0.27 -15.52
C LYS A 31 -19.44 -0.44 -14.21
N PRO A 32 -20.64 -1.05 -14.09
CA PRO A 32 -21.04 -1.72 -12.87
C PRO A 32 -19.93 -2.69 -12.48
N ILE A 33 -19.55 -2.66 -11.19
CA ILE A 33 -18.52 -3.52 -10.63
C ILE A 33 -19.00 -4.94 -10.90
N ARG A 34 -18.43 -5.64 -11.88
CA ARG A 34 -18.72 -7.06 -12.09
C ARG A 34 -17.52 -7.86 -11.64
N LYS A 35 -17.74 -8.78 -10.71
CA LYS A 35 -16.71 -9.78 -10.38
C LYS A 35 -16.41 -10.59 -11.64
N ALA A 36 -15.13 -10.89 -11.90
CA ALA A 36 -14.73 -11.68 -13.05
C ALA A 36 -15.35 -13.08 -13.01
N ALA A 37 -15.56 -13.66 -14.20
CA ALA A 37 -16.04 -15.04 -14.35
C ALA A 37 -15.13 -16.01 -13.61
N VAL A 38 -15.74 -17.02 -12.99
CA VAL A 38 -14.99 -18.09 -12.34
C VAL A 38 -14.43 -19.01 -13.43
N SER A 39 -13.16 -19.40 -13.32
CA SER A 39 -12.57 -20.42 -14.21
C SER A 39 -12.78 -21.81 -13.63
N ALA A 40 -13.02 -22.80 -14.51
CA ALA A 40 -13.09 -24.22 -14.16
C ALA A 40 -11.86 -24.68 -13.37
N TYR A 41 -10.67 -24.25 -13.80
CA TYR A 41 -9.41 -24.53 -13.13
C TYR A 41 -9.37 -23.96 -11.70
N ASN A 42 -9.87 -22.74 -11.50
CA ASN A 42 -9.87 -22.12 -10.16
C ASN A 42 -10.80 -22.86 -9.19
N LEU A 43 -11.90 -23.44 -9.68
CA LEU A 43 -12.76 -24.29 -8.86
C LEU A 43 -12.07 -25.59 -8.49
N TYR A 44 -11.45 -26.25 -9.46
CA TYR A 44 -10.70 -27.47 -9.22
C TYR A 44 -9.58 -27.25 -8.19
N VAL A 45 -8.74 -26.22 -8.39
CA VAL A 45 -7.68 -25.88 -7.44
C VAL A 45 -8.24 -25.57 -6.06
N LYS A 46 -9.34 -24.82 -5.96
CA LYS A 46 -9.96 -24.51 -4.67
C LYS A 46 -10.38 -25.80 -3.95
N GLU A 47 -10.99 -26.74 -4.66
CA GLU A 47 -11.38 -28.04 -4.10
C GLU A 47 -10.17 -28.86 -3.66
N GLN A 48 -9.10 -28.92 -4.45
CA GLN A 48 -7.86 -29.59 -4.04
C GLN A 48 -7.22 -28.93 -2.80
N LEU A 49 -7.22 -27.60 -2.72
CA LEU A 49 -6.73 -26.86 -1.55
C LEU A 49 -7.55 -27.17 -0.28
N GLU A 50 -8.86 -27.33 -0.41
CA GLU A 50 -9.73 -27.67 0.71
C GLU A 50 -9.56 -29.13 1.15
N GLN A 51 -9.46 -30.07 0.21
CA GLN A 51 -9.25 -31.50 0.49
C GLN A 51 -7.94 -31.78 1.22
N HIS A 52 -6.89 -31.01 0.95
CA HIS A 52 -5.57 -31.17 1.56
C HIS A 52 -5.28 -30.15 2.67
N ARG A 53 -6.30 -29.42 3.14
CA ARG A 53 -6.14 -28.39 4.18
C ARG A 53 -5.65 -28.97 5.51
N GLU A 54 -6.07 -30.18 5.85
CA GLU A 54 -5.72 -30.87 7.10
C GLU A 54 -4.35 -31.56 7.02
N ALA A 55 -3.84 -31.78 5.81
CA ALA A 55 -2.56 -32.48 5.59
C ALA A 55 -1.32 -31.62 5.91
N ASN A 56 -1.49 -30.36 6.36
CA ASN A 56 -0.41 -29.39 6.63
C ASN A 56 0.61 -29.25 5.47
N GLU A 57 0.21 -29.60 4.24
CA GLU A 57 1.06 -29.41 3.06
C GLU A 57 1.17 -27.92 2.73
N ALA A 58 2.36 -27.49 2.29
CA ALA A 58 2.57 -26.12 1.87
C ALA A 58 1.68 -25.79 0.65
N SER A 59 0.88 -24.72 0.73
CA SER A 59 -0.10 -24.38 -0.32
C SER A 59 0.52 -24.17 -1.71
N LYS A 60 1.80 -23.79 -1.79
CA LYS A 60 2.53 -23.65 -3.06
C LYS A 60 2.76 -24.99 -3.75
N ASP A 61 3.10 -26.02 -3.00
CA ASP A 61 3.36 -27.35 -3.55
C ASP A 61 2.05 -27.99 -4.01
N LEU A 62 0.98 -27.80 -3.24
CA LEU A 62 -0.34 -28.26 -3.61
C LEU A 62 -0.88 -27.56 -4.86
N LEU A 63 -0.63 -26.25 -5.02
CA LEU A 63 -0.99 -25.54 -6.25
C LEU A 63 -0.25 -26.12 -7.46
N LYS A 64 1.04 -26.45 -7.32
CA LYS A 64 1.86 -27.06 -8.38
C LYS A 64 1.36 -28.47 -8.73
N LYS A 65 1.04 -29.29 -7.73
CA LYS A 65 0.44 -30.63 -7.90
C LYS A 65 -0.91 -30.53 -8.62
N SER A 66 -1.79 -29.65 -8.14
CA SER A 66 -3.12 -29.41 -8.74
C SER A 66 -3.02 -28.95 -10.19
N ALA A 67 -2.06 -28.07 -10.51
CA ALA A 67 -1.81 -27.64 -11.89
C ALA A 67 -1.41 -28.81 -12.80
N GLY A 68 -0.57 -29.73 -12.31
CA GLY A 68 -0.19 -30.95 -13.01
C GLY A 68 -1.38 -31.89 -13.23
N GLN A 69 -2.12 -32.18 -12.16
CA GLN A 69 -3.31 -33.04 -12.20
C GLN A 69 -4.39 -32.48 -13.13
N TRP A 70 -4.63 -31.16 -13.11
CA TRP A 70 -5.56 -30.52 -14.02
C TRP A 70 -5.19 -30.75 -15.49
N LYS A 71 -3.91 -30.66 -15.86
CA LYS A 71 -3.48 -30.93 -17.23
C LYS A 71 -3.80 -32.35 -17.66
N MET A 72 -3.57 -33.33 -16.78
CA MET A 72 -3.82 -34.75 -17.01
C MET A 72 -5.29 -35.17 -16.87
N LEU A 73 -6.15 -34.29 -16.33
CA LEU A 73 -7.56 -34.59 -16.10
C LEU A 73 -8.30 -34.78 -17.44
N ASP A 74 -9.18 -35.77 -17.48
CA ASP A 74 -10.00 -36.07 -18.66
C ASP A 74 -10.92 -34.89 -19.04
N ALA A 75 -11.25 -34.79 -20.33
CA ALA A 75 -12.09 -33.74 -20.88
C ALA A 75 -13.51 -33.76 -20.26
N ALA A 76 -14.09 -34.93 -19.99
CA ALA A 76 -15.41 -35.02 -19.38
C ALA A 76 -15.42 -34.44 -17.96
N LYS A 77 -14.39 -34.74 -17.17
CA LYS A 77 -14.24 -34.20 -15.81
C LYS A 77 -13.97 -32.69 -15.83
N LYS A 78 -13.15 -32.20 -16.77
CA LYS A 78 -12.93 -30.76 -16.97
C LYS A 78 -14.22 -30.03 -17.33
N GLU A 79 -15.09 -30.65 -18.14
CA GLU A 79 -16.37 -30.08 -18.54
C GLU A 79 -17.32 -29.92 -17.36
N VAL A 80 -17.35 -30.86 -16.41
CA VAL A 80 -18.13 -30.71 -15.16
C VAL A 80 -17.72 -29.44 -14.40
N TYR A 81 -16.41 -29.18 -14.28
CA TYR A 81 -15.92 -27.93 -13.67
C TYR A 81 -16.24 -26.70 -14.51
N ALA A 82 -16.25 -26.81 -15.85
CA ALA A 82 -16.61 -25.72 -16.74
C ALA A 82 -18.09 -25.34 -16.63
N GLN A 83 -18.98 -26.32 -16.54
CA GLN A 83 -20.42 -26.09 -16.32
C GLN A 83 -20.65 -25.42 -14.96
N ARG A 84 -20.07 -25.97 -13.89
CA ARG A 84 -20.15 -25.36 -12.55
C ARG A 84 -19.59 -23.94 -12.51
N ALA A 85 -18.52 -23.67 -13.26
CA ALA A 85 -17.95 -22.34 -13.38
C ALA A 85 -18.88 -21.34 -14.10
N ARG A 86 -19.60 -21.78 -15.13
CA ARG A 86 -20.63 -20.97 -15.81
C ARG A 86 -21.80 -20.66 -14.87
N GLU A 87 -22.32 -21.67 -14.17
CA GLU A 87 -23.41 -21.51 -13.20
C GLU A 87 -23.05 -20.51 -12.09
N LEU A 88 -21.89 -20.66 -11.45
CA LEU A 88 -21.43 -19.75 -10.41
C LEU A 88 -21.17 -18.33 -10.93
N THR A 89 -20.78 -18.19 -12.20
CA THR A 89 -20.60 -16.88 -12.83
C THR A 89 -21.95 -16.19 -13.03
N GLU A 90 -22.96 -16.92 -13.52
CA GLU A 90 -24.32 -16.41 -13.67
C GLU A 90 -24.98 -16.09 -12.33
N GLU A 91 -24.80 -16.94 -11.31
CA GLU A 91 -25.28 -16.67 -9.95
C GLU A 91 -24.67 -15.37 -9.41
N ARG A 92 -23.35 -15.18 -9.54
CA ARG A 92 -22.68 -13.94 -9.14
C ARG A 92 -23.18 -12.73 -9.90
N ARG A 93 -23.46 -12.88 -11.20
CA ARG A 93 -24.02 -11.81 -12.04
C ARG A 93 -25.40 -11.41 -11.55
N ARG A 94 -26.30 -12.37 -11.32
CA ARG A 94 -27.65 -12.13 -10.80
C ARG A 94 -27.61 -11.49 -9.42
N ALA A 95 -26.75 -11.99 -8.53
CA ALA A 95 -26.57 -11.41 -7.19
C ALA A 95 -26.11 -9.94 -7.28
N GLN A 96 -25.20 -9.62 -8.20
CA GLN A 96 -24.73 -8.25 -8.44
C GLN A 96 -25.84 -7.32 -8.97
N GLU A 97 -26.67 -7.83 -9.88
CA GLU A 97 -27.80 -7.08 -10.46
C GLU A 97 -28.89 -6.79 -9.42
N ASN A 98 -29.12 -7.74 -8.50
CA ASN A 98 -30.10 -7.64 -7.43
C ASN A 98 -29.60 -6.86 -6.19
N MET A 99 -28.34 -6.38 -6.18
CA MET A 99 -27.86 -5.51 -5.10
C MET A 99 -28.59 -4.16 -5.11
N SER A 100 -28.96 -3.70 -3.92
CA SER A 100 -29.50 -2.36 -3.70
C SER A 100 -28.47 -1.26 -4.02
N PRO A 101 -28.91 -0.02 -4.32
CA PRO A 101 -27.99 1.09 -4.56
C PRO A 101 -27.00 1.32 -3.41
N ALA A 102 -27.45 1.22 -2.16
CA ALA A 102 -26.62 1.39 -0.97
C ALA A 102 -25.52 0.32 -0.86
N GLU A 103 -25.84 -0.95 -1.12
CA GLU A 103 -24.85 -2.04 -1.11
C GLU A 103 -23.81 -1.88 -2.22
N ARG A 104 -24.22 -1.37 -3.40
CA ARG A 104 -23.29 -1.09 -4.51
C ARG A 104 -22.32 0.03 -4.14
N GLU A 105 -22.81 1.08 -3.49
CA GLU A 105 -21.98 2.19 -3.02
C GLU A 105 -21.00 1.73 -1.94
N GLU A 106 -21.46 0.95 -0.95
CA GLU A 106 -20.58 0.39 0.08
C GLU A 106 -19.50 -0.53 -0.53
N ALA A 107 -19.86 -1.36 -1.52
CA ALA A 107 -18.90 -2.20 -2.22
C ALA A 107 -17.86 -1.39 -3.01
N LEU A 108 -18.27 -0.25 -3.58
CA LEU A 108 -17.37 0.68 -4.25
C LEU A 108 -16.42 1.34 -3.23
N ASN A 109 -16.93 1.83 -2.10
CA ASN A 109 -16.13 2.43 -1.03
C ASN A 109 -15.09 1.45 -0.48
N LYS A 110 -15.48 0.21 -0.16
CA LYS A 110 -14.54 -0.85 0.25
C LYS A 110 -13.45 -1.12 -0.79
N LYS A 111 -13.77 -1.02 -2.09
CA LYS A 111 -12.79 -1.18 -3.16
C LYS A 111 -11.82 0.00 -3.21
N HIS A 112 -12.31 1.23 -3.05
CA HIS A 112 -11.48 2.44 -2.97
C HIS A 112 -10.55 2.41 -1.75
N GLU A 113 -11.07 2.10 -0.56
CA GLU A 113 -10.27 1.95 0.66
C GLU A 113 -9.18 0.88 0.50
N LYS A 114 -9.53 -0.27 -0.10
CA LYS A 114 -8.54 -1.32 -0.39
C LYS A 114 -7.49 -0.84 -1.37
N ALA A 115 -7.87 -0.15 -2.45
CA ALA A 115 -6.95 0.39 -3.44
C ALA A 115 -6.02 1.43 -2.81
N GLU A 116 -6.54 2.35 -2.00
CA GLU A 116 -5.77 3.35 -1.28
C GLU A 116 -4.78 2.70 -0.31
N ARG A 117 -5.20 1.66 0.43
CA ARG A 117 -4.33 0.92 1.34
C ARG A 117 -3.20 0.21 0.59
N GLN A 118 -3.48 -0.38 -0.57
CA GLN A 118 -2.45 -0.99 -1.42
C GLN A 118 -1.49 0.04 -2.00
N PHE A 119 -2.01 1.18 -2.47
CA PHE A 119 -1.20 2.28 -2.98
C PHE A 119 -0.25 2.82 -1.91
N LYS A 120 -0.76 3.12 -0.70
CA LYS A 120 0.07 3.55 0.44
C LYS A 120 1.14 2.53 0.81
N LYS A 121 0.82 1.23 0.72
CA LYS A 121 1.79 0.14 0.93
C LYS A 121 2.88 0.13 -0.14
N GLN A 122 2.52 0.23 -1.42
CA GLN A 122 3.47 0.27 -2.54
C GLN A 122 4.41 1.47 -2.42
N VAL A 123 3.88 2.67 -2.19
CA VAL A 123 4.68 3.89 -1.97
C VAL A 123 5.65 3.72 -0.79
N ARG A 124 5.21 3.06 0.29
CA ARG A 124 6.08 2.76 1.42
C ARG A 124 7.19 1.77 1.05
N GLU A 125 6.87 0.68 0.36
CA GLU A 125 7.85 -0.33 -0.06
C GLU A 125 8.86 0.24 -1.08
N GLU A 126 8.41 1.07 -2.01
CA GLU A 126 9.27 1.77 -2.96
C GLU A 126 10.21 2.75 -2.27
N ARG A 127 9.70 3.50 -1.27
CA ARG A 127 10.51 4.37 -0.42
C ARG A 127 11.54 3.58 0.38
N GLU A 128 11.17 2.42 0.92
CA GLU A 128 12.11 1.54 1.65
C GLU A 128 13.18 0.98 0.69
N LYS A 129 12.80 0.57 -0.54
CA LYS A 129 13.71 0.08 -1.58
C LYS A 129 14.67 1.14 -2.12
N SER A 130 14.25 2.40 -2.21
CA SER A 130 15.12 3.50 -2.66
C SER A 130 16.18 3.89 -1.63
N GLY A 131 16.19 3.24 -0.46
CA GLY A 131 17.10 3.56 0.64
C GLY A 131 16.79 4.90 1.29
N TYR A 132 15.58 5.45 1.10
CA TYR A 132 15.18 6.72 1.70
C TYR A 132 15.35 6.67 3.23
N PRO A 133 16.17 7.55 3.84
CA PRO A 133 16.42 7.51 5.27
C PRO A 133 15.12 7.68 6.08
N LYS A 134 14.91 6.81 7.06
CA LYS A 134 13.73 6.90 7.94
C LYS A 134 13.91 8.03 8.95
N HIS A 135 12.87 8.83 9.13
CA HIS A 135 12.85 9.87 10.14
C HIS A 135 13.03 9.25 11.54
N PRO A 136 13.95 9.78 12.38
CA PRO A 136 14.16 9.27 13.72
C PRO A 136 12.97 9.58 14.62
N GLY A 137 12.81 8.79 15.67
CA GLY A 137 11.77 9.03 16.67
C GLY A 137 12.15 10.20 17.57
N GLY A 138 11.14 10.89 18.12
CA GLY A 138 11.38 11.87 19.17
C GLY A 138 11.82 11.22 20.50
N PRO A 139 12.09 12.02 21.54
CA PRO A 139 12.57 11.53 22.85
C PRO A 139 11.66 10.45 23.45
N TYR A 140 10.35 10.64 23.37
CA TYR A 140 9.36 9.68 23.85
C TYR A 140 9.42 8.35 23.08
N ALA A 141 9.63 8.39 21.76
CA ALA A 141 9.70 7.19 20.95
C ALA A 141 10.94 6.34 21.28
N LEU A 142 12.06 6.98 21.66
CA LEU A 142 13.25 6.29 22.15
C LEU A 142 13.01 5.64 23.51
N PHE A 143 12.39 6.36 24.44
CA PHE A 143 11.98 5.80 25.71
C PHE A 143 11.04 4.59 25.55
N VAL A 144 10.04 4.68 24.68
CA VAL A 144 9.12 3.57 24.41
C VAL A 144 9.88 2.36 23.85
N LYS A 145 10.89 2.57 22.97
CA LYS A 145 11.72 1.45 22.48
C LYS A 145 12.49 0.77 23.62
N ASP A 146 13.07 1.55 24.53
CA ASP A 146 13.86 1.00 25.64
C ASP A 146 12.96 0.21 26.61
N VAL A 147 11.84 0.79 27.04
CA VAL A 147 10.91 0.13 27.96
C VAL A 147 10.19 -1.05 27.30
N ALA A 148 9.87 -0.97 26.00
CA ALA A 148 9.31 -2.10 25.28
C ALA A 148 10.33 -3.24 25.17
N ALA A 149 11.61 -2.94 24.93
CA ALA A 149 12.66 -3.95 24.91
C ALA A 149 12.83 -4.64 26.27
N GLU A 150 12.70 -3.90 27.38
CA GLU A 150 12.70 -4.47 28.73
C GLU A 150 11.46 -5.36 28.98
N ALA A 151 10.26 -4.85 28.70
CA ALA A 151 9.02 -5.61 28.84
C ALA A 151 9.03 -6.90 28.01
N HIS A 152 9.57 -6.85 26.79
CA HIS A 152 9.71 -8.03 25.93
C HIS A 152 10.68 -9.08 26.52
N LYS A 153 11.76 -8.66 27.20
CA LYS A 153 12.66 -9.60 27.90
C LYS A 153 11.95 -10.30 29.05
N GLU A 154 11.01 -9.62 29.69
CA GLU A 154 10.17 -10.16 30.76
C GLU A 154 8.95 -10.95 30.25
N GLY A 155 8.83 -11.14 28.93
CA GLY A 155 7.70 -11.84 28.30
C GLY A 155 6.38 -11.05 28.33
N GLN A 156 6.42 -9.79 28.74
CA GLN A 156 5.25 -8.91 28.79
C GLN A 156 4.98 -8.28 27.42
N LYS A 157 3.69 -8.13 27.09
CA LYS A 157 3.26 -7.32 25.94
C LYS A 157 3.22 -5.87 26.37
N GLY A 158 3.84 -5.01 25.57
CA GLY A 158 3.88 -3.58 25.86
C GLY A 158 2.51 -2.92 25.82
N ASP A 159 2.18 -2.19 26.89
CA ASP A 159 0.99 -1.34 26.95
C ASP A 159 1.40 0.14 26.84
N PHE A 160 0.96 0.79 25.76
CA PHE A 160 1.22 2.21 25.52
C PHE A 160 0.64 3.13 26.59
N ALA A 161 -0.44 2.74 27.27
CA ALA A 161 -0.99 3.52 28.37
C ALA A 161 0.00 3.56 29.55
N THR A 162 0.60 2.42 29.89
CA THR A 162 1.64 2.33 30.92
C THR A 162 2.89 3.11 30.53
N TYR A 163 3.31 3.07 29.27
CA TYR A 163 4.48 3.83 28.80
C TYR A 163 4.25 5.33 28.89
N LYS A 164 3.05 5.80 28.54
CA LYS A 164 2.68 7.20 28.67
C LYS A 164 2.72 7.65 30.13
N ALA A 165 2.22 6.83 31.05
CA ALA A 165 2.25 7.12 32.50
C ALA A 165 3.70 7.17 33.02
N LYS A 166 4.50 6.14 32.73
CA LYS A 166 5.94 6.09 33.09
C LYS A 166 6.71 7.29 32.52
N TRP A 167 6.40 7.72 31.30
CA TRP A 167 6.99 8.93 30.72
C TRP A 167 6.59 10.20 31.45
N ALA A 168 5.35 10.32 31.93
CA ALA A 168 4.93 11.46 32.73
C ALA A 168 5.71 11.54 34.06
N GLU A 169 5.85 10.41 34.75
CA GLU A 169 6.52 10.27 36.05
C GLU A 169 8.05 10.41 35.98
N LEU A 170 8.67 10.17 34.82
CA LEU A 170 10.10 10.28 34.63
C LEU A 170 10.65 11.64 35.07
N LYS A 171 11.76 11.61 35.82
CA LYS A 171 12.46 12.79 36.30
C LYS A 171 12.97 13.61 35.10
N PRO A 172 13.09 14.95 35.24
CA PRO A 172 13.62 15.79 34.18
C PRO A 172 15.03 15.39 33.71
N ALA A 173 15.86 14.85 34.62
CA ALA A 173 17.21 14.36 34.28
C ALA A 173 17.16 13.17 33.30
N ASP A 174 16.27 12.20 33.55
CA ASP A 174 16.12 11.03 32.69
C ASP A 174 15.46 11.39 31.35
N LYS A 175 14.51 12.33 31.35
CA LYS A 175 13.95 12.90 30.11
C LYS A 175 15.04 13.57 29.27
N LYS A 176 15.97 14.31 29.91
CA LYS A 176 17.10 14.96 29.24
C LYS A 176 18.03 13.97 28.53
N LYS A 177 18.18 12.75 29.04
CA LYS A 177 18.93 11.67 28.36
C LYS A 177 18.30 11.38 26.99
N TYR A 178 16.99 11.16 26.95
CA TYR A 178 16.27 10.87 25.71
C TYR A 178 16.23 12.07 24.75
N THR A 179 16.19 13.31 25.25
CA THR A 179 16.26 14.49 24.38
C THR A 179 17.63 14.61 23.70
N LYS A 180 18.72 14.31 24.41
CA LYS A 180 20.06 14.30 23.82
C LYS A 180 20.18 13.21 22.75
N LEU A 181 19.75 11.98 23.08
CA LEU A 181 19.77 10.87 22.12
C LEU A 181 18.94 11.16 20.87
N ALA A 182 17.75 11.75 21.02
CA ALA A 182 16.92 12.15 19.88
C ALA A 182 17.59 13.22 19.01
N ALA A 183 18.29 14.18 19.62
CA ALA A 183 19.04 15.20 18.88
C ALA A 183 20.22 14.57 18.11
N GLU A 184 20.93 13.63 18.70
CA GLU A 184 22.01 12.88 18.05
C GLU A 184 21.50 12.01 16.88
N GLU A 185 20.39 11.28 17.07
CA GLU A 185 19.75 10.53 15.98
C GLU A 185 19.27 11.45 14.85
N TYR A 186 18.75 12.63 15.20
CA TYR A 186 18.34 13.63 14.23
C TYR A 186 19.53 14.16 13.43
N ALA A 187 20.66 14.45 14.07
CA ALA A 187 21.88 14.86 13.37
C ALA A 187 22.42 13.77 12.43
N LYS A 188 22.35 12.49 12.83
CA LYS A 188 22.70 11.36 11.96
C LYS A 188 21.73 11.24 10.78
N TYR A 189 20.44 11.47 11.01
CA TYR A 189 19.42 11.46 9.96
C TYR A 189 19.63 12.61 8.95
N THR A 190 19.93 13.83 9.41
CA THR A 190 20.15 14.96 8.51
C THR A 190 21.38 14.74 7.61
N ALA A 191 22.47 14.18 8.15
CA ALA A 191 23.63 13.77 7.36
C ALA A 191 23.26 12.72 6.30
N LYS A 192 22.61 11.62 6.72
CA LYS A 192 22.14 10.56 5.78
C LYS A 192 21.17 11.07 4.73
N MET A 193 20.27 11.99 5.09
CA MET A 193 19.34 12.63 4.16
C MET A 193 20.06 13.49 3.13
N LYS A 194 21.13 14.19 3.53
CA LYS A 194 21.97 14.96 2.61
C LYS A 194 22.66 14.02 1.62
N GLU A 195 23.34 12.98 2.11
CA GLU A 195 24.00 11.96 1.28
C GLU A 195 23.01 11.28 0.31
N TRP A 196 21.82 10.93 0.78
CA TRP A 196 20.78 10.31 -0.06
C TRP A 196 20.28 11.25 -1.15
N LYS A 197 20.09 12.54 -0.84
CA LYS A 197 19.70 13.56 -1.83
C LYS A 197 20.79 13.77 -2.88
N GLU A 198 22.05 13.84 -2.47
CA GLU A 198 23.20 13.97 -3.38
C GLU A 198 23.27 12.76 -4.32
N LYS A 199 23.19 11.54 -3.78
CA LYS A 199 23.17 10.30 -4.57
C LYS A 199 21.97 10.18 -5.51
N SER A 200 20.83 10.74 -5.14
CA SER A 200 19.61 10.72 -5.97
C SER A 200 19.58 11.82 -7.03
N HIS A 201 20.36 12.88 -6.86
CA HIS A 201 20.48 14.00 -7.81
C HIS A 201 21.71 13.85 -8.73
N GLU A 202 22.67 12.98 -8.40
CA GLU A 202 23.74 12.60 -9.32
C GLU A 202 23.11 11.92 -10.55
N PRO A 203 23.11 12.58 -11.72
CA PRO A 203 22.59 11.94 -12.92
C PRO A 203 23.45 10.71 -13.18
N SER A 204 22.82 9.62 -13.58
CA SER A 204 23.46 8.46 -14.21
C SER A 204 24.23 8.93 -15.46
N ALA A 205 25.38 9.56 -15.28
CA ALA A 205 26.33 9.99 -16.31
C ALA A 205 27.52 9.00 -16.37
N SER A 206 27.24 7.71 -16.18
CA SER A 206 28.24 6.64 -16.30
C SER A 206 27.62 5.33 -16.79
N SER A 207 26.89 5.40 -17.92
CA SER A 207 26.58 4.21 -18.74
C SER A 207 26.67 4.46 -20.24
N ALA A 208 27.37 5.51 -20.67
CA ALA A 208 27.70 5.76 -22.07
C ALA A 208 29.22 5.81 -22.27
N SER A 209 29.87 4.65 -22.17
CA SER A 209 31.13 4.33 -22.85
C SER A 209 31.41 2.84 -22.75
N ASN A 210 31.00 2.11 -23.78
CA ASN A 210 31.82 1.16 -24.54
C ASN A 210 31.05 0.69 -25.77
#